data_AF-A0A661MUB6-F1
#
_entry.id   AF-A0A661MUB6-F1
#
_cell.length_a   1.000
_cell.length_b   1.000
_cell.length_c   1.000
_cell.angle_alpha   90.00
_cell.angle_beta   90.00
_cell.angle_gamma   90.00
#
_symmetry.space_group_name_H-M   'P 1'
#
loop_
_entity.id
_entity.type
_entity.pdbx_description
1 polymer ?
#
loop_
_entity_poly.entity_id
_entity_poly.type
_entity_poly.pdbx_seq_one_letter_code
_entity_poly.pdbx_strand_id
1 'polypeptide(L)'
;RRINVVATGPLGQIQLSLFFGIISVDVYKQIIRTLGAGGYTDQVYVDSTSVRYAEDHFTCHSFWYDWRKEGGELELHRARELEAWLARGFRFDIVAHSMGGLIARYYLRYGAEDLPADGSEPTVTWAGAKEVDQLIMVGTPNLGSMEALKQLTQGYEPSFLLPFYDPAVLGSMPSIYQLLPRVRHKLVLDGRGKPLALDFMDPQVWLDNRWGLFDPAYAETLSWLLPDAKTRAATARQYLESSLGRARAFHRAMDKAPEQSCPAEIYLFAADSEPTLARISLRRTVNGRESRLVPSFEIDARTTRHGDGTVARYSALADEREGGPYRVGVRSTIPWTGETFLSDDHIGLTKNPHFSNNLLHLLLERPLPTR
;
A
#
# COMPACT_ATOMS: atom_id res chain seq x y z
N ARG A 1 30.76 -3.19 0.52
CA ARG A 1 30.49 -1.88 1.19
C ARG A 1 28.98 -1.66 1.11
N ARG A 2 28.29 -1.75 2.26
CA ARG A 2 26.86 -1.42 2.36
C ARG A 2 26.69 0.05 1.95
N ILE A 3 25.73 0.34 1.08
CA ILE A 3 25.37 1.72 0.78
C ILE A 3 24.64 2.22 2.02
N ASN A 4 25.37 2.85 2.93
CA ASN A 4 24.78 3.71 3.94
C ASN A 4 24.37 4.99 3.21
N VAL A 5 23.07 5.15 2.94
CA VAL A 5 22.52 6.41 2.49
C VAL A 5 22.49 7.35 3.70
N VAL A 6 23.58 8.08 3.92
CA VAL A 6 23.62 9.19 4.86
C VAL A 6 23.28 10.45 4.08
N ALA A 7 22.24 11.16 4.52
CA ALA A 7 21.90 12.47 3.98
C ALA A 7 22.98 13.48 4.38
N THR A 8 23.92 13.73 3.46
CA THR A 8 24.79 14.90 3.50
C THR A 8 24.40 15.78 2.31
N GLY A 9 23.79 16.94 2.57
CA GLY A 9 23.34 17.88 1.54
C GLY A 9 24.46 18.31 0.57
N PRO A 10 24.16 19.09 -0.50
CA PRO A 10 22.94 19.82 -0.79
C PRO A 10 22.17 19.16 -1.95
N LEU A 11 21.45 18.08 -1.63
CA LEU A 11 20.18 17.72 -2.27
C LEU A 11 19.01 18.07 -1.33
N GLY A 12 19.23 19.10 -0.48
CA GLY A 12 18.36 19.52 0.61
C GLY A 12 17.29 20.54 0.23
N GLN A 13 17.17 20.93 -1.03
CA GLN A 13 16.10 21.83 -1.50
C GLN A 13 15.67 21.46 -2.92
N ILE A 14 15.02 20.31 -3.04
CA ILE A 14 13.82 20.26 -3.86
C ILE A 14 12.72 19.81 -2.89
N GLN A 15 12.19 20.78 -2.13
CA GLN A 15 10.87 20.63 -1.49
C GLN A 15 9.82 20.66 -2.61
N LEU A 16 9.79 19.62 -3.44
CA LEU A 16 8.56 19.30 -4.16
C LEU A 16 7.66 18.68 -3.10
N SER A 17 6.62 19.41 -2.69
CA SER A 17 5.54 18.88 -1.88
C SER A 17 4.79 17.83 -2.71
N LEU A 18 5.34 16.63 -2.80
CA LEU A 18 4.84 15.46 -3.52
C LEU A 18 3.61 14.82 -2.83
N PHE A 19 2.86 15.60 -2.03
CA PHE A 19 1.90 15.07 -1.08
C PHE A 19 0.44 15.02 -1.57
N PHE A 20 0.07 15.57 -2.75
CA PHE A 20 -1.35 15.83 -3.03
C PHE A 20 -1.99 15.13 -4.23
N GLY A 21 -1.23 14.43 -5.08
CA GLY A 21 -1.81 13.70 -6.22
C GLY A 21 -2.25 12.27 -5.88
N ILE A 22 -1.50 11.57 -5.04
CA ILE A 22 -1.57 10.09 -4.97
C ILE A 22 -2.36 9.60 -3.75
N ILE A 23 -2.43 10.37 -2.65
CA ILE A 23 -3.29 10.12 -1.49
C ILE A 23 -3.72 11.51 -0.99
N SER A 24 -4.96 11.92 -1.23
CA SER A 24 -5.40 13.28 -0.90
C SER A 24 -5.33 13.50 0.62
N VAL A 25 -4.74 14.62 1.05
CA VAL A 25 -4.84 15.14 2.42
C VAL A 25 -6.30 15.24 2.88
N ASP A 26 -7.24 15.35 1.95
CA ASP A 26 -8.66 15.34 2.29
C ASP A 26 -9.15 14.00 2.80
N VAL A 27 -8.53 12.86 2.46
CA VAL A 27 -8.93 11.53 2.98
C VAL A 27 -8.71 11.47 4.49
N TYR A 28 -7.49 11.80 4.95
CA TYR A 28 -7.19 11.78 6.38
C TYR A 28 -7.93 12.88 7.14
N LYS A 29 -8.16 14.05 6.54
CA LYS A 29 -9.03 15.07 7.14
C LYS A 29 -10.42 14.52 7.45
N GLN A 30 -11.00 13.66 6.61
CA GLN A 30 -12.36 13.13 6.84
C GLN A 30 -12.38 12.05 7.91
N ILE A 31 -11.34 11.22 7.99
CA ILE A 31 -11.15 10.32 9.14
C ILE A 31 -11.05 11.14 10.43
N ILE A 32 -10.18 12.16 10.47
CA ILE A 32 -10.00 13.00 11.65
C ILE A 32 -11.28 13.77 12.00
N ARG A 33 -12.04 14.28 11.02
CA ARG A 33 -13.35 14.90 11.28
C ARG A 33 -14.35 13.92 11.89
N THR A 34 -14.38 12.68 11.39
CA THR A 34 -15.22 11.62 11.96
C THR A 34 -14.84 11.35 13.40
N LEU A 35 -13.54 11.17 13.68
CA LEU A 35 -13.03 10.96 15.04
C LEU A 35 -13.35 12.18 15.94
N GLY A 36 -13.21 13.39 15.43
CA GLY A 36 -13.62 14.63 16.10
C GLY A 36 -15.08 14.67 16.50
N ALA A 37 -15.98 14.19 15.62
CA ALA A 37 -17.40 14.04 15.95
C ALA A 37 -17.65 13.02 17.08
N GLY A 38 -16.76 12.03 17.24
CA GLY A 38 -16.74 11.09 18.36
C GLY A 38 -16.07 11.63 19.62
N GLY A 39 -15.60 12.88 19.63
CA GLY A 39 -14.93 13.50 20.78
C GLY A 39 -13.42 13.29 20.83
N TYR A 40 -12.81 12.67 19.82
CA TYR A 40 -11.37 12.50 19.75
C TYR A 40 -10.68 13.76 19.21
N THR A 41 -9.61 14.23 19.86
CA THR A 41 -8.87 15.42 19.41
C THR A 41 -7.44 15.09 19.02
N ASP A 42 -7.02 15.61 17.86
CA ASP A 42 -5.66 15.48 17.31
C ASP A 42 -4.92 16.82 17.38
N GLN A 43 -3.63 16.78 17.71
CA GLN A 43 -2.79 17.97 17.92
C GLN A 43 -2.50 18.75 16.63
N VAL A 44 -2.57 18.10 15.47
CA VAL A 44 -2.26 18.67 14.15
C VAL A 44 -3.50 19.31 13.53
N TYR A 45 -4.69 18.78 13.81
CA TYR A 45 -5.96 19.24 13.25
C TYR A 45 -6.89 19.83 14.32
N VAL A 46 -6.41 20.81 15.07
CA VAL A 46 -7.25 21.59 15.99
C VAL A 46 -8.08 22.59 15.19
N ASP A 47 -9.37 22.32 15.04
CA ASP A 47 -10.32 23.31 14.52
C ASP A 47 -10.44 24.47 15.52
N SER A 48 -10.33 25.71 15.02
CA SER A 48 -10.50 26.94 15.81
C SER A 48 -11.83 27.05 16.54
N THR A 49 -12.85 26.28 16.13
CA THR A 49 -14.17 26.22 16.79
C THR A 49 -14.37 25.03 17.72
N SER A 50 -13.37 24.14 17.86
CA SER A 50 -13.45 23.01 18.79
C SER A 50 -13.38 23.47 20.25
N VAL A 51 -14.25 22.92 21.11
CA VAL A 51 -14.20 23.17 22.56
C VAL A 51 -12.85 22.66 23.06
N ARG A 52 -11.99 23.57 23.52
CA ARG A 52 -10.73 23.21 24.19
C ARG A 52 -11.08 22.58 25.53
N TYR A 53 -11.19 21.26 25.56
CA TYR A 53 -10.91 20.51 26.78
C TYR A 53 -9.47 20.82 27.20
N ALA A 54 -9.18 20.76 28.50
CA ALA A 54 -7.91 21.20 29.11
C ALA A 54 -6.67 20.77 28.30
N GLU A 55 -5.56 21.50 28.47
CA GLU A 55 -4.35 21.52 27.62
C GLU A 55 -3.68 20.16 27.29
N ASP A 56 -4.19 19.03 27.80
CA ASP A 56 -3.60 17.69 27.77
C ASP A 56 -4.50 16.56 27.21
N HIS A 57 -5.68 16.82 26.64
CA HIS A 57 -6.62 15.74 26.26
C HIS A 57 -6.55 15.30 24.78
N PHE A 58 -5.35 15.16 24.20
CA PHE A 58 -5.23 14.54 22.87
C PHE A 58 -5.43 13.03 22.96
N THR A 59 -6.52 12.53 22.40
CA THR A 59 -6.89 11.10 22.37
C THR A 59 -6.78 10.48 20.98
N CYS A 60 -6.41 11.28 19.97
CA CYS A 60 -6.12 10.83 18.62
C CYS A 60 -4.77 11.40 18.16
N HIS A 61 -3.99 10.58 17.45
CA HIS A 61 -2.66 10.94 16.97
C HIS A 61 -2.47 10.50 15.52
N SER A 62 -2.08 11.44 14.67
CA SER A 62 -1.76 11.21 13.27
C SER A 62 -0.29 10.81 13.07
N PHE A 63 -0.06 9.70 12.35
CA PHE A 63 1.28 9.20 12.04
C PHE A 63 1.62 9.39 10.55
N TRP A 64 2.63 10.24 10.25
CA TRP A 64 2.92 10.72 8.89
C TRP A 64 4.17 10.11 8.28
N TYR A 65 4.14 9.12 7.39
CA TYR A 65 5.38 8.45 6.91
C TYR A 65 5.83 8.89 5.51
N ASP A 66 7.12 8.69 5.22
CA ASP A 66 7.63 8.84 3.85
C ASP A 66 7.19 7.63 3.03
N TRP A 67 6.03 7.75 2.42
CA TRP A 67 5.37 6.71 1.63
C TRP A 67 6.18 6.25 0.43
N ARG A 68 7.26 6.93 0.05
CA ARG A 68 8.14 6.52 -1.04
C ARG A 68 9.08 5.39 -0.61
N LYS A 69 9.43 5.32 0.68
CA LYS A 69 10.41 4.36 1.22
C LYS A 69 9.79 2.99 1.50
N GLU A 70 10.64 1.97 1.65
CA GLU A 70 10.22 0.62 2.03
C GLU A 70 9.52 0.62 3.40
N GLY A 71 8.45 -0.18 3.52
CA GLY A 71 7.73 -0.39 4.79
C GLY A 71 8.49 -1.26 5.81
N GLY A 72 9.67 -0.82 6.26
CA GLY A 72 10.45 -1.48 7.33
C GLY A 72 11.39 -0.54 8.09
N GLU A 73 12.18 0.30 7.41
CA GLU A 73 13.16 1.15 8.09
C GLU A 73 12.54 2.35 8.84
N LEU A 74 11.39 2.86 8.40
CA LEU A 74 10.68 3.96 9.07
C LEU A 74 9.69 3.45 10.14
N GLU A 75 9.16 2.24 9.96
CA GLU A 75 8.30 1.56 10.94
C GLU A 75 9.05 1.27 12.23
N LEU A 76 10.34 0.92 12.13
CA LEU A 76 11.20 0.65 13.30
C LEU A 76 11.41 1.89 14.17
N HIS A 77 11.46 3.09 13.59
CA HIS A 77 11.61 4.34 14.35
C HIS A 77 10.32 4.76 15.06
N ARG A 78 9.16 4.44 14.47
CA ARG A 78 7.84 4.89 14.98
C ARG A 78 7.12 3.87 15.81
N ALA A 79 7.37 2.59 15.56
CA ALA A 79 7.10 1.55 16.53
C ALA A 79 7.76 1.89 17.87
N ARG A 80 8.94 2.51 17.88
CA ARG A 80 9.57 3.00 19.13
C ARG A 80 8.85 4.19 19.75
N GLU A 81 8.35 5.13 18.94
CA GLU A 81 7.50 6.23 19.43
C GLU A 81 6.21 5.67 20.04
N LEU A 82 5.55 4.74 19.34
CA LEU A 82 4.37 4.02 19.83
C LEU A 82 4.69 3.21 21.09
N GLU A 83 5.80 2.46 21.12
CA GLU A 83 6.27 1.72 22.30
C GLU A 83 6.49 2.64 23.51
N ALA A 84 7.02 3.85 23.30
CA ALA A 84 7.17 4.82 24.38
C ALA A 84 5.81 5.26 24.95
N TRP A 85 4.77 5.35 24.11
CA TRP A 85 3.39 5.58 24.56
C TRP A 85 2.79 4.36 25.25
N LEU A 86 3.02 3.16 24.70
CA LEU A 86 2.57 1.88 25.25
C LEU A 86 3.18 1.60 26.62
N ALA A 87 4.40 2.05 26.87
CA ALA A 87 5.04 1.99 28.19
C ALA A 87 4.25 2.76 29.28
N ARG A 88 3.28 3.60 28.90
CA ARG A 88 2.34 4.26 29.82
C ARG A 88 1.11 3.40 30.17
N GLY A 89 1.02 2.17 29.65
CA GLY A 89 -0.03 1.20 29.97
C GLY A 89 -1.33 1.36 29.19
N PHE A 90 -1.32 2.08 28.07
CA PHE A 90 -2.50 2.24 27.20
C PHE A 90 -2.47 1.24 26.05
N ARG A 91 -3.67 0.87 25.60
CA ARG A 91 -3.87 0.16 24.33
C ARG A 91 -4.52 1.10 23.32
N PHE A 92 -4.28 0.86 22.04
CA PHE A 92 -4.70 1.77 20.97
C PHE A 92 -5.57 1.08 19.93
N ASP A 93 -6.48 1.85 19.35
CA ASP A 93 -7.14 1.53 18.08
C ASP A 93 -6.40 2.24 16.95
N ILE A 94 -6.20 1.53 15.83
CA ILE A 94 -5.50 2.05 14.66
C ILE A 94 -6.50 2.15 13.51
N VAL A 95 -6.72 3.36 12.98
CA VAL A 95 -7.47 3.58 11.74
C VAL A 95 -6.48 3.88 10.62
N ALA A 96 -6.41 3.00 9.62
CA ALA A 96 -5.42 3.07 8.56
C ALA A 96 -6.06 2.98 7.18
N HIS A 97 -5.73 3.95 6.32
CA HIS A 97 -6.23 4.02 4.95
C HIS A 97 -5.19 3.53 3.93
N SER A 98 -5.66 2.80 2.92
CA SER A 98 -4.88 2.34 1.77
C SER A 98 -3.56 1.66 2.20
N MET A 99 -2.40 2.06 1.67
CA MET A 99 -1.10 1.51 2.03
C MET A 99 -0.79 1.59 3.54
N GLY A 100 -1.34 2.57 4.27
CA GLY A 100 -1.18 2.65 5.73
C GLY A 100 -1.70 1.41 6.45
N GLY A 101 -2.71 0.72 5.91
CA GLY A 101 -3.19 -0.53 6.48
C GLY A 101 -2.20 -1.69 6.33
N LEU A 102 -1.40 -1.70 5.25
CA LEU A 102 -0.33 -2.70 5.09
C LEU A 102 0.75 -2.52 6.14
N ILE A 103 1.10 -1.26 6.40
CA ILE A 103 2.06 -0.86 7.43
C ILE A 103 1.58 -1.27 8.82
N ALA A 104 0.37 -0.86 9.19
CA ALA A 104 -0.20 -1.20 10.49
C ALA A 104 -0.32 -2.72 10.67
N ARG A 105 -0.75 -3.45 9.64
CA ARG A 105 -0.84 -4.91 9.67
C ARG A 105 0.53 -5.58 9.79
N TYR A 106 1.58 -5.05 9.14
CA TYR A 106 2.94 -5.54 9.32
C TYR A 106 3.39 -5.36 10.77
N TYR A 107 3.20 -4.15 11.33
CA TYR A 107 3.50 -3.86 12.74
C TYR A 107 2.75 -4.80 13.70
N LEU A 108 1.45 -5.03 13.49
CA LEU A 108 0.68 -5.98 14.31
C LEU A 108 1.36 -7.36 14.34
N ARG A 109 1.84 -7.84 13.20
CA ARG A 109 2.44 -9.17 13.04
C ARG A 109 3.83 -9.30 13.64
N TYR A 110 4.68 -8.29 13.47
CA TYR A 110 6.13 -8.39 13.73
C TYR A 110 6.67 -7.34 14.70
N GLY A 111 5.83 -6.41 15.16
CA GLY A 111 6.25 -5.28 15.99
C GLY A 111 7.17 -4.35 15.21
N ALA A 112 8.19 -3.83 15.89
CA ALA A 112 9.20 -2.97 15.30
C ALA A 112 10.21 -3.70 14.42
N GLU A 113 10.15 -5.03 14.26
CA GLU A 113 11.22 -5.79 13.59
C GLU A 113 11.25 -5.60 12.07
N ASP A 114 12.44 -5.38 11.53
CA ASP A 114 12.63 -5.32 10.08
C ASP A 114 12.59 -6.73 9.47
N LEU A 115 12.22 -6.80 8.18
CA LEU A 115 12.25 -8.03 7.41
C LEU A 115 13.68 -8.61 7.36
N PRO A 116 13.87 -9.92 7.58
CA PRO A 116 15.19 -10.53 7.65
C PRO A 116 16.09 -10.21 6.46
N ALA A 117 17.32 -9.75 6.74
CA ALA A 117 18.29 -9.35 5.72
C ALA A 117 18.78 -10.52 4.85
N ASP A 118 18.68 -11.75 5.36
CA ASP A 118 19.01 -12.98 4.64
C ASP A 118 17.87 -13.48 3.74
N GLY A 119 16.71 -12.79 3.74
CA GLY A 119 15.54 -13.14 2.94
C GLY A 119 14.71 -14.29 3.51
N SER A 120 15.04 -14.79 4.70
CA SER A 120 14.25 -15.78 5.42
C SER A 120 12.86 -15.23 5.75
N GLU A 121 11.89 -16.14 5.87
CA GLU A 121 10.53 -15.75 6.22
C GLU A 121 10.39 -15.55 7.74
N PRO A 122 9.97 -14.37 8.22
CA PRO A 122 9.78 -14.16 9.64
C PRO A 122 8.63 -15.00 10.19
N THR A 123 8.70 -15.36 11.47
CA THR A 123 7.61 -16.02 12.19
C THR A 123 6.59 -14.97 12.64
N VAL A 124 5.30 -15.22 12.43
CA VAL A 124 4.24 -14.30 12.87
C VAL A 124 4.10 -14.43 14.38
N THR A 125 4.58 -13.43 15.13
CA THR A 125 4.60 -13.42 16.60
C THR A 125 3.47 -12.59 17.22
N TRP A 126 2.79 -11.79 16.40
CA TRP A 126 1.84 -10.78 16.85
C TRP A 126 2.44 -9.77 17.84
N ALA A 127 3.75 -9.49 17.72
CA ALA A 127 4.46 -8.68 18.69
C ALA A 127 3.86 -7.27 18.87
N GLY A 128 3.45 -6.61 17.79
CA GLY A 128 2.81 -5.29 17.86
C GLY A 128 1.32 -5.33 18.23
N ALA A 129 0.66 -6.49 18.17
CA ALA A 129 -0.77 -6.60 18.46
C ALA A 129 -1.10 -6.67 19.96
N LYS A 130 -0.13 -6.93 20.83
CA LYS A 130 -0.35 -7.04 22.28
C LYS A 130 -1.01 -5.80 22.87
N GLU A 131 -0.61 -4.65 22.36
CA GLU A 131 -1.08 -3.36 22.85
C GLU A 131 -2.04 -2.64 21.89
N VAL A 132 -2.53 -3.36 20.88
CA VAL A 132 -3.54 -2.84 19.95
C VAL A 132 -4.86 -3.54 20.26
N ASP A 133 -5.92 -2.77 20.45
CA ASP A 133 -7.26 -3.30 20.64
C ASP A 133 -7.85 -3.70 19.29
N GLN A 134 -7.86 -2.77 18.33
CA GLN A 134 -8.40 -2.98 17.00
C GLN A 134 -7.54 -2.32 15.91
N LEU A 135 -7.43 -2.99 14.76
CA LEU A 135 -6.95 -2.41 13.51
C LEU A 135 -8.14 -2.27 12.54
N ILE A 136 -8.46 -1.04 12.18
CA ILE A 136 -9.53 -0.68 11.24
C ILE A 136 -8.87 -0.25 9.92
N MET A 137 -9.01 -1.10 8.91
CA MET A 137 -8.40 -0.93 7.60
C MET A 137 -9.42 -0.35 6.62
N VAL A 138 -9.07 0.68 5.86
CA VAL A 138 -9.97 1.34 4.90
C VAL A 138 -9.35 1.30 3.50
N GLY A 139 -9.93 0.54 2.58
CA GLY A 139 -9.46 0.43 1.20
C GLY A 139 -8.06 -0.20 1.06
N THR A 140 -7.58 -0.93 2.06
CA THR A 140 -6.19 -1.42 2.05
C THR A 140 -5.94 -2.44 0.94
N PRO A 141 -4.91 -2.28 0.07
CA PRO A 141 -4.57 -3.26 -0.95
C PRO A 141 -3.80 -4.46 -0.36
N ASN A 142 -4.48 -5.29 0.44
CA ASN A 142 -3.84 -6.42 1.13
C ASN A 142 -3.14 -7.38 0.18
N LEU A 143 -3.65 -7.59 -1.05
CA LEU A 143 -2.98 -8.36 -2.12
C LEU A 143 -2.41 -7.50 -3.26
N GLY A 144 -2.20 -6.20 -3.03
CA GLY A 144 -1.66 -5.26 -3.99
C GLY A 144 -2.71 -4.72 -4.97
N SER A 145 -2.28 -3.90 -5.93
CA SER A 145 -3.15 -3.30 -6.95
C SER A 145 -2.49 -3.34 -8.33
N MET A 146 -3.28 -3.59 -9.39
CA MET A 146 -2.77 -3.41 -10.76
C MET A 146 -2.37 -1.96 -11.04
N GLU A 147 -2.94 -1.00 -10.32
CA GLU A 147 -2.61 0.40 -10.51
C GLU A 147 -1.12 0.66 -10.23
N ALA A 148 -0.50 -0.07 -9.29
CA ALA A 148 0.95 0.00 -9.05
C ALA A 148 1.76 -0.40 -10.29
N LEU A 149 1.37 -1.48 -10.98
CA LEU A 149 2.04 -1.91 -12.22
C LEU A 149 1.79 -0.92 -13.37
N LYS A 150 0.57 -0.38 -13.46
CA LYS A 150 0.24 0.67 -14.43
C LYS A 150 1.09 1.90 -14.23
N GLN A 151 1.15 2.41 -13.01
CA GLN A 151 1.97 3.57 -12.64
C GLN A 151 3.45 3.35 -12.92
N LEU A 152 3.98 2.18 -12.56
CA LEU A 152 5.38 1.83 -12.83
C LEU A 152 5.72 1.67 -14.32
N THR A 153 4.74 1.50 -15.21
CA THR A 153 4.98 1.25 -16.65
C THR A 153 4.48 2.34 -17.57
N GLN A 154 3.47 3.11 -17.15
CA GLN A 154 2.83 4.17 -17.93
C GLN A 154 2.86 5.54 -17.26
N GLY A 155 3.33 5.61 -16.02
CA GLY A 155 3.37 6.85 -15.25
C GLY A 155 2.03 7.14 -14.59
N TYR A 156 1.91 8.32 -14.00
CA TYR A 156 0.71 8.72 -13.28
C TYR A 156 0.37 10.18 -13.53
N GLU A 157 -0.91 10.44 -13.85
CA GLU A 157 -1.46 11.79 -13.95
C GLU A 157 -2.62 11.90 -12.97
N PRO A 158 -2.45 12.59 -11.81
CA PRO A 158 -3.50 12.67 -10.81
C PRO A 158 -4.71 13.50 -11.25
N SER A 159 -4.46 14.54 -12.05
CA SER A 159 -5.48 15.35 -12.69
C SER A 159 -4.87 16.15 -13.84
N PHE A 160 -5.68 16.63 -14.78
CA PHE A 160 -5.23 17.46 -15.90
C PHE A 160 -4.55 18.78 -15.49
N LEU A 161 -4.69 19.20 -14.22
CA LEU A 161 -4.08 20.42 -13.66
C LEU A 161 -2.75 20.15 -12.95
N LEU A 162 -2.40 18.88 -12.73
CA LEU A 162 -1.20 18.48 -11.99
C LEU A 162 -0.18 17.84 -12.93
N PRO A 163 1.12 17.93 -12.63
CA PRO A 163 2.16 17.31 -13.45
C PRO A 163 1.96 15.80 -13.61
N PHE A 164 2.27 15.30 -14.80
CA PHE A 164 2.50 13.89 -15.04
C PHE A 164 3.77 13.43 -14.31
N TYR A 165 3.69 12.25 -13.69
CA TYR A 165 4.80 11.61 -13.02
C TYR A 165 5.33 10.46 -13.86
N ASP A 166 6.59 10.60 -14.28
CA ASP A 166 7.27 9.62 -15.11
C ASP A 166 7.41 8.25 -14.41
N PRO A 167 7.31 7.14 -15.16
CA PRO A 167 7.67 5.81 -14.68
C PRO A 167 9.04 5.75 -14.03
N ALA A 168 10.02 6.54 -14.49
CA ALA A 168 11.35 6.58 -13.88
C ALA A 168 11.35 7.20 -12.48
N VAL A 169 10.52 8.23 -12.24
CA VAL A 169 10.34 8.84 -10.91
C VAL A 169 9.62 7.86 -9.99
N LEU A 170 8.49 7.31 -10.42
CA LEU A 170 7.71 6.35 -9.63
C LEU A 170 8.52 5.08 -9.35
N GLY A 171 9.26 4.60 -10.34
CA GLY A 171 10.16 3.46 -10.25
C GLY A 171 11.36 3.67 -9.34
N SER A 172 11.64 4.90 -8.89
CA SER A 172 12.67 5.20 -7.86
C SER A 172 12.14 5.12 -6.42
N MET A 173 10.84 4.86 -6.24
CA MET A 173 10.19 4.71 -4.94
C MET A 173 10.05 3.21 -4.64
N PRO A 174 10.76 2.64 -3.64
CA PRO A 174 10.68 1.21 -3.41
C PRO A 174 9.30 0.71 -2.94
N SER A 175 8.48 1.56 -2.31
CA SER A 175 7.14 1.18 -1.80
C SER A 175 6.16 0.74 -2.89
N ILE A 176 6.20 1.34 -4.08
CA ILE A 176 5.25 0.99 -5.15
C ILE A 176 5.45 -0.45 -5.64
N TYR A 177 6.67 -1.00 -5.52
CA TYR A 177 6.93 -2.40 -5.81
C TYR A 177 6.28 -3.32 -4.76
N GLN A 178 6.17 -2.90 -3.49
CA GLN A 178 5.47 -3.65 -2.44
C GLN A 178 3.95 -3.67 -2.67
N LEU A 179 3.41 -2.67 -3.37
CA LEU A 179 2.01 -2.61 -3.80
C LEU A 179 1.72 -3.46 -5.03
N LEU A 180 2.74 -4.06 -5.65
CA LEU A 180 2.52 -4.96 -6.77
C LEU A 180 1.63 -6.14 -6.36
N PRO A 181 0.78 -6.59 -7.28
CA PRO A 181 -0.15 -7.67 -7.07
C PRO A 181 0.55 -9.02 -7.01
N ARG A 182 -0.12 -10.03 -6.47
CA ARG A 182 0.45 -11.37 -6.32
C ARG A 182 0.41 -12.15 -7.63
N VAL A 183 1.58 -12.58 -8.10
CA VAL A 183 1.72 -13.36 -9.35
C VAL A 183 0.96 -14.69 -9.33
N ARG A 184 0.78 -15.29 -8.15
CA ARG A 184 0.04 -16.56 -7.97
C ARG A 184 -1.44 -16.48 -8.36
N HIS A 185 -2.02 -15.28 -8.43
CA HIS A 185 -3.43 -15.06 -8.80
C HIS A 185 -3.68 -14.99 -10.32
N LYS A 186 -2.65 -15.21 -11.16
CA LYS A 186 -2.78 -15.34 -12.63
C LYS A 186 -3.46 -14.14 -13.29
N LEU A 187 -2.98 -12.95 -12.95
CA LEU A 187 -3.62 -11.66 -13.30
C LEU A 187 -3.20 -11.11 -14.67
N VAL A 188 -2.48 -11.90 -15.46
CA VAL A 188 -1.96 -11.50 -16.77
C VAL A 188 -2.64 -12.32 -17.86
N LEU A 189 -3.11 -11.64 -18.89
CA LEU A 189 -3.75 -12.21 -20.06
C LEU A 189 -2.86 -11.98 -21.30
N ASP A 190 -2.92 -12.88 -22.27
CA ASP A 190 -2.34 -12.67 -23.60
C ASP A 190 -3.25 -11.78 -24.47
N GLY A 191 -2.79 -11.42 -25.68
CA GLY A 191 -3.57 -10.64 -26.64
C GLY A 191 -4.87 -11.29 -27.13
N ARG A 192 -5.15 -12.54 -26.74
CA ARG A 192 -6.40 -13.26 -27.03
C ARG A 192 -7.29 -13.40 -25.78
N GLY A 193 -6.89 -12.80 -24.65
CA GLY A 193 -7.61 -12.86 -23.38
C GLY A 193 -7.42 -14.16 -22.60
N LYS A 194 -6.44 -15.01 -22.95
CA LYS A 194 -6.13 -16.23 -22.21
C LYS A 194 -5.11 -15.97 -21.10
N PRO A 195 -5.18 -16.65 -19.95
CA PRO A 195 -4.17 -16.52 -18.91
C PRO A 195 -2.75 -16.77 -19.45
N LEU A 196 -1.84 -15.85 -19.14
CA LEU A 196 -0.45 -15.91 -19.51
C LEU A 196 0.40 -16.00 -18.25
N ALA A 197 1.27 -17.00 -18.18
CA ALA A 197 2.25 -17.11 -17.10
C ALA A 197 3.37 -16.09 -17.34
N LEU A 198 3.28 -14.93 -16.67
CA LEU A 198 4.33 -13.94 -16.59
C LEU A 198 4.54 -13.57 -15.12
N ASP A 199 5.78 -13.69 -14.64
CA ASP A 199 6.18 -13.18 -13.34
C ASP A 199 6.70 -11.74 -13.48
N PHE A 200 5.82 -10.74 -13.34
CA PHE A 200 6.23 -9.33 -13.35
C PHE A 200 7.02 -8.92 -12.09
N MET A 201 7.24 -9.83 -11.13
CA MET A 201 8.18 -9.60 -10.03
C MET A 201 9.61 -10.03 -10.41
N ASP A 202 9.82 -10.65 -11.58
CA ASP A 202 11.15 -11.02 -12.11
C ASP A 202 11.79 -9.79 -12.76
N PRO A 203 12.93 -9.30 -12.26
CA PRO A 203 13.64 -8.16 -12.85
C PRO A 203 13.94 -8.36 -14.34
N GLN A 204 14.17 -9.59 -14.80
CA GLN A 204 14.47 -9.87 -16.20
C GLN A 204 13.30 -9.51 -17.12
N VAL A 205 12.05 -9.67 -16.66
CA VAL A 205 10.86 -9.24 -17.41
C VAL A 205 10.89 -7.73 -17.67
N TRP A 206 11.33 -6.92 -16.71
CA TRP A 206 11.41 -5.46 -16.89
C TRP A 206 12.54 -5.07 -17.84
N LEU A 207 13.69 -5.73 -17.73
CA LEU A 207 14.85 -5.50 -18.58
C LEU A 207 14.55 -5.85 -20.05
N ASP A 208 14.01 -7.04 -20.29
CA ASP A 208 13.72 -7.54 -21.64
C ASP A 208 12.67 -6.68 -22.36
N ASN A 209 11.70 -6.17 -21.61
CA ASN A 209 10.59 -5.40 -22.15
C ASN A 209 10.77 -3.89 -22.03
N ARG A 210 11.86 -3.42 -21.42
CA ARG A 210 12.19 -2.01 -21.17
C ARG A 210 11.07 -1.28 -20.42
N TRP A 211 10.62 -1.86 -19.31
CA TRP A 211 9.58 -1.27 -18.46
C TRP A 211 10.18 -0.32 -17.41
N GLY A 212 9.39 0.65 -16.97
CA GLY A 212 9.71 1.55 -15.85
C GLY A 212 11.03 2.28 -16.03
N LEU A 213 11.98 2.08 -15.10
CA LEU A 213 13.31 2.70 -15.12
C LEU A 213 14.10 2.44 -16.43
N PHE A 214 13.73 1.42 -17.21
CA PHE A 214 14.43 1.04 -18.44
C PHE A 214 13.74 1.52 -19.71
N ASP A 215 12.61 2.21 -19.59
CA ASP A 215 11.91 2.77 -20.73
C ASP A 215 12.73 3.91 -21.36
N PRO A 216 13.16 3.79 -22.63
CA PRO A 216 13.95 4.82 -23.29
C PRO A 216 13.22 6.16 -23.42
N ALA A 217 11.89 6.21 -23.33
CA ALA A 217 11.13 7.45 -23.35
C ALA A 217 11.46 8.36 -22.16
N TYR A 218 11.94 7.80 -21.04
CA TYR A 218 12.25 8.52 -19.81
C TYR A 218 13.74 8.49 -19.45
N ALA A 219 14.61 8.29 -20.46
CA ALA A 219 16.06 8.21 -20.26
C ALA A 219 16.67 9.51 -19.70
N GLU A 220 16.10 10.67 -20.04
CA GLU A 220 16.53 11.97 -19.49
C GLU A 220 16.22 12.05 -17.99
N THR A 221 15.00 11.72 -17.58
CA THR A 221 14.59 11.65 -16.17
C THR A 221 15.47 10.68 -15.37
N LEU A 222 15.75 9.51 -15.94
CA LEU A 222 16.70 8.57 -15.34
C LEU A 222 18.11 9.17 -15.20
N SER A 223 18.54 10.02 -16.14
CA SER A 223 19.84 10.69 -16.07
C SER A 223 19.90 11.73 -14.96
N TRP A 224 18.78 12.38 -14.61
CA TRP A 224 18.72 13.27 -13.45
C TRP A 224 18.76 12.51 -12.14
N LEU A 225 18.05 11.38 -12.06
CA LEU A 225 18.04 10.51 -10.88
C LEU A 225 19.40 9.81 -10.66
N LEU A 226 20.05 9.40 -11.75
CA LEU A 226 21.32 8.67 -11.77
C LEU A 226 22.32 9.38 -12.72
N PRO A 227 23.00 10.44 -12.25
CA PRO A 227 23.81 11.32 -13.11
C PRO A 227 25.04 10.65 -13.71
N ASP A 228 25.64 9.66 -13.04
CA ASP A 228 26.82 8.96 -13.56
C ASP A 228 26.46 8.01 -14.71
N ALA A 229 26.67 8.46 -15.94
CA ALA A 229 26.40 7.68 -17.14
C ALA A 229 27.16 6.35 -17.23
N LYS A 230 28.34 6.22 -16.59
CA LYS A 230 29.14 4.99 -16.63
C LYS A 230 28.51 3.87 -15.83
N THR A 231 27.84 4.21 -14.72
CA THR A 231 27.27 3.23 -13.79
C THR A 231 25.75 3.18 -13.84
N ARG A 232 25.08 4.18 -14.42
CA ARG A 232 23.61 4.34 -14.48
C ARG A 232 22.84 3.04 -14.74
N ALA A 233 23.16 2.34 -15.82
CA ALA A 233 22.43 1.12 -16.19
C ALA A 233 22.60 0.01 -15.15
N ALA A 234 23.81 -0.17 -14.63
CA ALA A 234 24.09 -1.15 -13.58
C ALA A 234 23.41 -0.77 -12.26
N THR A 235 23.44 0.51 -11.89
CA THR A 235 22.77 1.02 -10.68
C THR A 235 21.25 0.89 -10.76
N ALA A 236 20.63 1.25 -11.89
CA ALA A 236 19.19 1.08 -12.11
C ALA A 236 18.78 -0.39 -12.03
N ARG A 237 19.58 -1.30 -12.62
CA ARG A 237 19.37 -2.75 -12.54
C ARG A 237 19.46 -3.25 -11.11
N GLN A 238 20.53 -2.92 -10.40
CA GLN A 238 20.71 -3.31 -9.00
C GLN A 238 19.57 -2.81 -8.12
N TYR A 239 19.13 -1.57 -8.35
CA TYR A 239 18.01 -0.98 -7.63
C TYR A 239 16.69 -1.74 -7.89
N LEU A 240 16.38 -2.06 -9.15
CA LEU A 240 15.20 -2.85 -9.49
C LEU A 240 15.24 -4.24 -8.85
N GLU A 241 16.36 -4.95 -8.98
CA GLU A 241 16.58 -6.28 -8.41
C GLU A 241 16.38 -6.26 -6.89
N SER A 242 16.93 -5.25 -6.21
CA SER A 242 16.77 -5.05 -4.76
C SER A 242 15.30 -4.78 -4.39
N SER A 243 14.65 -3.84 -5.09
CA SER A 243 13.27 -3.41 -4.79
C SER A 243 12.27 -4.54 -5.00
N LEU A 244 12.40 -5.30 -6.11
CA LEU A 244 11.55 -6.46 -6.37
C LEU A 244 11.85 -7.62 -5.41
N GLY A 245 13.12 -7.88 -5.10
CA GLY A 245 13.51 -8.88 -4.11
C GLY A 245 12.90 -8.59 -2.74
N ARG A 246 12.96 -7.33 -2.31
CA ARG A 246 12.35 -6.85 -1.08
C ARG A 246 10.83 -6.94 -1.09
N ALA A 247 10.19 -6.51 -2.18
CA ALA A 247 8.75 -6.61 -2.33
C ALA A 247 8.26 -8.06 -2.24
N ARG A 248 8.99 -9.02 -2.84
CA ARG A 248 8.69 -10.45 -2.68
C ARG A 248 8.83 -10.90 -1.22
N ALA A 249 9.85 -10.45 -0.49
CA ALA A 249 10.00 -10.78 0.94
C ALA A 249 8.84 -10.21 1.77
N PHE A 250 8.46 -8.96 1.51
CA PHE A 250 7.30 -8.32 2.14
C PHE A 250 6.01 -9.07 1.84
N HIS A 251 5.75 -9.45 0.58
CA HIS A 251 4.58 -10.26 0.22
C HIS A 251 4.56 -11.59 0.99
N ARG A 252 5.68 -12.32 1.05
CA ARG A 252 5.75 -13.58 1.82
C ARG A 252 5.44 -13.39 3.30
N ALA A 253 5.99 -12.35 3.93
CA ALA A 253 5.70 -12.03 5.33
C ALA A 253 4.21 -11.68 5.55
N MET A 254 3.65 -10.84 4.69
CA MET A 254 2.24 -10.42 4.79
C MET A 254 1.26 -11.54 4.44
N ASP A 255 1.64 -12.49 3.60
CA ASP A 255 0.76 -13.56 3.12
C ASP A 255 0.86 -14.82 3.99
N LYS A 256 1.81 -14.90 4.93
CA LYS A 256 1.98 -16.04 5.83
C LYS A 256 0.76 -16.23 6.73
N ALA A 257 0.20 -17.43 6.77
CA ALA A 257 -0.87 -17.75 7.72
C ALA A 257 -0.29 -17.72 9.15
N PRO A 258 -0.96 -17.04 10.11
CA PRO A 258 -0.52 -17.03 11.49
C PRO A 258 -0.78 -18.39 12.14
N GLU A 259 0.16 -18.87 12.97
CA GLU A 259 -0.03 -20.10 13.76
C GLU A 259 -0.89 -19.87 15.00
N GLN A 260 -0.85 -18.65 15.54
CA GLN A 260 -1.58 -18.22 16.73
C GLN A 260 -2.68 -17.23 16.36
N SER A 261 -3.75 -17.19 17.15
CA SER A 261 -4.82 -16.19 17.01
C SER A 261 -4.26 -14.77 17.21
N CYS A 262 -4.76 -13.81 16.43
CA CYS A 262 -4.41 -12.41 16.64
C CYS A 262 -5.00 -11.90 17.97
N PRO A 263 -4.21 -11.26 18.86
CA PRO A 263 -4.71 -10.63 20.07
C PRO A 263 -5.57 -9.37 19.84
N ALA A 264 -5.36 -8.73 18.68
CA ALA A 264 -6.10 -7.56 18.23
C ALA A 264 -7.22 -7.98 17.28
N GLU A 265 -8.28 -7.20 17.26
CA GLU A 265 -9.36 -7.35 16.28
C GLU A 265 -8.99 -6.64 14.98
N ILE A 266 -9.45 -7.17 13.85
CA ILE A 266 -9.11 -6.61 12.54
C ILE A 266 -10.40 -6.40 11.75
N TYR A 267 -10.70 -5.13 11.47
CA TYR A 267 -11.87 -4.71 10.70
C TYR A 267 -11.47 -4.19 9.33
N LEU A 268 -12.34 -4.42 8.34
CA LEU A 268 -12.17 -3.91 6.98
C LEU A 268 -13.36 -3.03 6.58
N PHE A 269 -13.08 -1.85 6.05
CA PHE A 269 -13.97 -1.07 5.20
C PHE A 269 -13.43 -1.14 3.77
N ALA A 270 -14.21 -1.71 2.84
CA ALA A 270 -13.86 -1.83 1.43
C ALA A 270 -15.05 -1.43 0.55
N ALA A 271 -14.86 -1.26 -0.76
CA ALA A 271 -15.96 -1.09 -1.71
C ALA A 271 -16.09 -2.30 -2.64
N ASP A 272 -17.29 -2.44 -3.22
CA ASP A 272 -17.60 -3.42 -4.28
C ASP A 272 -18.40 -2.79 -5.43
N SER A 273 -18.47 -1.45 -5.46
CA SER A 273 -19.34 -0.67 -6.37
C SER A 273 -18.66 -0.26 -7.67
N GLU A 274 -17.33 -0.19 -7.69
CA GLU A 274 -16.59 0.35 -8.82
C GLU A 274 -15.95 -0.76 -9.67
N PRO A 275 -15.95 -0.63 -11.01
CA PRO A 275 -15.09 -1.43 -11.87
C PRO A 275 -13.62 -1.11 -11.60
N THR A 276 -12.90 -2.05 -11.01
CA THR A 276 -11.48 -1.90 -10.64
C THR A 276 -10.59 -2.76 -11.52
N LEU A 277 -9.51 -2.17 -12.04
CA LEU A 277 -8.47 -2.87 -12.77
C LEU A 277 -7.84 -3.97 -11.90
N ALA A 278 -8.02 -5.23 -12.32
CA ALA A 278 -7.58 -6.41 -11.58
C ALA A 278 -6.68 -7.34 -12.42
N ARG A 279 -6.74 -7.22 -13.74
CA ARG A 279 -5.90 -7.98 -14.68
C ARG A 279 -5.43 -7.08 -15.79
N ILE A 280 -4.34 -7.48 -16.44
CA ILE A 280 -3.79 -6.77 -17.60
C ILE A 280 -3.72 -7.70 -18.80
N SER A 281 -3.76 -7.12 -20.00
CA SER A 281 -3.46 -7.86 -21.23
C SER A 281 -2.10 -7.44 -21.75
N LEU A 282 -1.28 -8.40 -22.19
CA LEU A 282 0.01 -8.10 -22.79
C LEU A 282 -0.08 -8.18 -24.30
N ARG A 283 0.32 -7.10 -24.98
CA ARG A 283 0.49 -7.07 -26.43
C ARG A 283 1.96 -7.28 -26.76
N ARG A 284 2.26 -8.17 -27.70
CA ARG A 284 3.60 -8.30 -28.27
C ARG A 284 3.79 -7.28 -29.38
N THR A 285 4.86 -6.48 -29.27
CA THR A 285 5.31 -5.56 -30.32
C THR A 285 6.64 -6.04 -30.87
N VAL A 286 6.77 -6.05 -32.19
CA VAL A 286 8.00 -6.44 -32.89
C VAL A 286 8.53 -5.24 -33.65
N ASN A 287 9.78 -4.85 -33.40
CA ASN A 287 10.49 -3.82 -34.15
C ASN A 287 11.85 -4.36 -34.61
N GLY A 288 11.96 -4.73 -35.89
CA GLY A 288 13.12 -5.44 -36.42
C GLY A 288 13.31 -6.81 -35.74
N ARG A 289 14.45 -7.01 -35.08
CA ARG A 289 14.78 -8.24 -34.33
C ARG A 289 14.32 -8.21 -32.88
N GLU A 290 13.86 -7.06 -32.37
CA GLU A 290 13.43 -6.93 -30.99
C GLU A 290 11.93 -7.26 -30.86
N SER A 291 11.59 -8.10 -29.88
CA SER A 291 10.22 -8.40 -29.49
C SER A 291 10.03 -8.00 -28.03
N ARG A 292 9.06 -7.13 -27.75
CA ARG A 292 8.73 -6.70 -26.38
C ARG A 292 7.26 -6.92 -26.07
N LEU A 293 6.95 -7.10 -24.79
CA LEU A 293 5.62 -7.12 -24.22
C LEU A 293 5.29 -5.72 -23.73
N VAL A 294 4.13 -5.21 -24.13
CA VAL A 294 3.61 -3.92 -23.69
C VAL A 294 2.32 -4.20 -22.91
N PRO A 295 2.23 -3.78 -21.64
CA PRO A 295 1.01 -3.95 -20.87
C PRO A 295 -0.06 -2.98 -21.36
N SER A 296 -1.27 -3.52 -21.56
CA SER A 296 -2.49 -2.76 -21.75
C SER A 296 -3.34 -2.85 -20.49
N PHE A 297 -3.83 -1.69 -20.06
CA PHE A 297 -4.63 -1.48 -18.86
C PHE A 297 -6.04 -1.02 -19.21
N GLU A 298 -6.52 -1.37 -20.41
CA GLU A 298 -7.90 -1.13 -20.82
C GLU A 298 -8.88 -1.74 -19.81
N ILE A 299 -9.88 -0.96 -19.43
CA ILE A 299 -10.94 -1.34 -18.48
C ILE A 299 -12.05 -2.02 -19.29
N ASP A 300 -12.14 -3.34 -19.19
CA ASP A 300 -13.19 -4.16 -19.81
C ASP A 300 -13.59 -5.32 -18.89
N ALA A 301 -14.63 -6.07 -19.28
CA ALA A 301 -15.16 -7.18 -18.49
C ALA A 301 -14.14 -8.31 -18.16
N ARG A 302 -13.04 -8.41 -18.90
CA ARG A 302 -11.97 -9.41 -18.70
C ARG A 302 -10.90 -8.89 -17.75
N THR A 303 -10.65 -7.58 -17.74
CA THR A 303 -9.59 -6.93 -16.95
C THR A 303 -10.09 -6.37 -15.62
N THR A 304 -11.40 -6.15 -15.48
CA THR A 304 -11.98 -5.59 -14.25
C THR A 304 -12.48 -6.63 -13.27
N ARG A 305 -12.44 -6.28 -11.99
CA ARG A 305 -13.21 -6.89 -10.90
C ARG A 305 -13.94 -5.79 -10.16
N HIS A 306 -14.93 -6.14 -9.35
CA HIS A 306 -15.51 -5.18 -8.42
C HIS A 306 -14.48 -4.75 -7.36
N GLY A 307 -14.57 -3.50 -6.92
CA GLY A 307 -13.73 -2.90 -5.89
C GLY A 307 -14.08 -1.42 -5.68
N ASP A 308 -13.07 -0.61 -5.38
CA ASP A 308 -13.20 0.84 -5.13
C ASP A 308 -12.57 1.73 -6.24
N GLY A 309 -12.35 1.16 -7.43
CA GLY A 309 -11.69 1.83 -8.56
C GLY A 309 -10.16 1.78 -8.51
N THR A 310 -9.56 1.51 -7.34
CA THR A 310 -8.09 1.38 -7.17
C THR A 310 -7.68 -0.01 -6.66
N VAL A 311 -8.41 -0.52 -5.67
CA VAL A 311 -8.20 -1.80 -5.00
C VAL A 311 -9.37 -2.71 -5.32
N ALA A 312 -9.08 -3.84 -5.96
CA ALA A 312 -10.09 -4.85 -6.24
C ALA A 312 -10.52 -5.53 -4.93
N ARG A 313 -11.79 -5.92 -4.81
CA ARG A 313 -12.36 -6.53 -3.60
C ARG A 313 -11.58 -7.75 -3.11
N TYR A 314 -11.15 -8.63 -4.02
CA TYR A 314 -10.34 -9.80 -3.64
C TYR A 314 -9.04 -9.36 -2.95
N SER A 315 -8.43 -8.26 -3.41
CA SER A 315 -7.22 -7.72 -2.81
C SER A 315 -7.49 -7.11 -1.45
N ALA A 316 -8.56 -6.34 -1.28
CA ALA A 316 -8.94 -5.77 0.02
C ALA A 316 -9.16 -6.86 1.07
N LEU A 317 -9.89 -7.92 0.71
CA LEU A 317 -10.19 -9.06 1.58
C LEU A 317 -9.02 -10.00 1.85
N ALA A 318 -7.91 -9.85 1.12
CA ALA A 318 -6.88 -10.87 1.00
C ALA A 318 -7.40 -12.25 0.58
N ASP A 319 -8.34 -12.28 -0.37
CA ASP A 319 -9.01 -13.50 -0.82
C ASP A 319 -8.13 -14.32 -1.80
N GLU A 320 -7.52 -15.38 -1.28
CA GLU A 320 -6.65 -16.31 -2.00
C GLU A 320 -7.38 -17.19 -3.03
N ARG A 321 -8.70 -17.04 -3.17
CA ARG A 321 -9.46 -17.72 -4.25
C ARG A 321 -9.20 -17.13 -5.63
N GLU A 322 -8.72 -15.89 -5.74
CA GLU A 322 -8.49 -15.24 -7.03
C GLU A 322 -7.51 -16.04 -7.90
N GLY A 323 -7.81 -16.15 -9.19
CA GLY A 323 -7.07 -17.00 -10.14
C GLY A 323 -7.35 -18.51 -10.01
N GLY A 324 -8.19 -18.92 -9.06
CA GLY A 324 -8.68 -20.28 -8.85
C GLY A 324 -10.14 -20.48 -9.27
N PRO A 325 -10.68 -21.70 -9.10
CA PRO A 325 -12.09 -21.98 -9.29
C PRO A 325 -12.93 -21.31 -8.19
N TYR A 326 -14.17 -20.92 -8.53
CA TYR A 326 -15.11 -20.38 -7.55
C TYR A 326 -15.37 -21.39 -6.42
N ARG A 327 -15.38 -20.90 -5.18
CA ARG A 327 -15.74 -21.64 -3.97
C ARG A 327 -16.50 -20.73 -3.03
N VAL A 328 -17.47 -21.25 -2.30
CA VAL A 328 -18.17 -20.49 -1.23
C VAL A 328 -17.21 -20.25 -0.05
N GLY A 329 -17.29 -19.07 0.56
CA GLY A 329 -16.46 -18.63 1.68
C GLY A 329 -15.10 -18.05 1.26
N VAL A 330 -14.85 -16.80 1.67
CA VAL A 330 -13.55 -16.11 1.46
C VAL A 330 -12.42 -16.94 2.07
N ARG A 331 -11.27 -17.01 1.38
CA ARG A 331 -10.07 -17.64 1.91
C ARG A 331 -9.02 -16.58 2.17
N SER A 332 -8.97 -16.07 3.39
CA SER A 332 -8.03 -15.02 3.78
C SER A 332 -7.02 -15.52 4.80
N THR A 333 -5.80 -14.98 4.73
CA THR A 333 -4.76 -15.13 5.75
C THR A 333 -4.85 -14.05 6.83
N ILE A 334 -5.84 -13.16 6.71
CA ILE A 334 -6.19 -12.14 7.68
C ILE A 334 -7.32 -12.68 8.55
N PRO A 335 -7.14 -12.74 9.88
CA PRO A 335 -8.20 -13.14 10.80
C PRO A 335 -9.18 -11.97 10.98
N TRP A 336 -9.99 -11.69 9.96
CA TRP A 336 -10.99 -10.63 10.00
C TRP A 336 -11.99 -10.85 11.14
N THR A 337 -12.21 -9.81 11.93
CA THR A 337 -13.27 -9.74 12.94
C THR A 337 -14.58 -9.28 12.31
N GLY A 338 -14.51 -8.38 11.32
CA GLY A 338 -15.67 -8.00 10.53
C GLY A 338 -15.31 -7.16 9.31
N GLU A 339 -16.12 -7.30 8.26
CA GLU A 339 -15.96 -6.57 7.00
C GLU A 339 -17.22 -5.77 6.67
N THR A 340 -17.05 -4.49 6.36
CA THR A 340 -18.11 -3.59 5.90
C THR A 340 -17.84 -3.17 4.47
N PHE A 341 -18.83 -3.37 3.60
CA PHE A 341 -18.78 -2.94 2.21
C PHE A 341 -19.55 -1.64 2.02
N LEU A 342 -18.89 -0.67 1.40
CA LEU A 342 -19.44 0.64 1.05
C LEU A 342 -19.58 0.75 -0.48
N SER A 343 -20.25 1.82 -0.92
CA SER A 343 -20.48 2.11 -2.34
C SER A 343 -19.88 3.46 -2.73
N ASP A 344 -18.56 3.53 -2.79
CA ASP A 344 -17.79 4.72 -3.18
C ASP A 344 -16.46 4.32 -3.83
N ASP A 345 -15.82 5.27 -4.50
CA ASP A 345 -14.43 5.13 -4.94
C ASP A 345 -13.44 5.14 -3.76
N HIS A 346 -12.18 4.80 -4.04
CA HIS A 346 -11.12 4.65 -3.06
C HIS A 346 -10.95 5.87 -2.13
N ILE A 347 -11.09 7.08 -2.66
CA ILE A 347 -10.98 8.34 -1.89
C ILE A 347 -12.30 8.62 -1.16
N GLY A 348 -13.43 8.31 -1.78
CA GLY A 348 -14.79 8.49 -1.29
C GLY A 348 -15.13 7.61 -0.08
N LEU A 349 -14.47 6.46 0.09
CA LEU A 349 -14.66 5.56 1.24
C LEU A 349 -14.71 6.29 2.59
N THR A 350 -13.76 7.21 2.81
CA THR A 350 -13.66 7.97 4.09
C THR A 350 -14.66 9.12 4.23
N LYS A 351 -15.31 9.51 3.14
CA LYS A 351 -16.37 10.53 3.09
C LYS A 351 -17.76 9.91 3.21
N ASN A 352 -17.88 8.59 3.06
CA ASN A 352 -19.15 7.91 3.12
C ASN A 352 -19.77 8.06 4.54
N PRO A 353 -21.02 8.54 4.68
CA PRO A 353 -21.67 8.64 5.99
C PRO A 353 -21.78 7.30 6.74
N HIS A 354 -21.91 6.18 6.02
CA HIS A 354 -21.89 4.84 6.60
C HIS A 354 -20.49 4.44 7.10
N PHE A 355 -19.41 4.94 6.49
CA PHE A 355 -18.08 4.79 7.08
C PHE A 355 -18.04 5.48 8.44
N SER A 356 -18.44 6.76 8.49
CA SER A 356 -18.39 7.53 9.74
C SER A 356 -19.23 6.91 10.85
N ASN A 357 -20.46 6.50 10.54
CA ASN A 357 -21.36 5.88 11.51
C ASN A 357 -20.82 4.55 12.05
N ASN A 358 -20.38 3.64 11.17
CA ASN A 358 -19.86 2.34 11.61
C ASN A 358 -18.51 2.46 12.31
N LEU A 359 -17.64 3.39 11.88
CA LEU A 359 -16.38 3.67 12.59
C LEU A 359 -16.65 4.11 14.03
N LEU A 360 -17.54 5.09 14.23
CA LEU A 360 -17.87 5.56 15.58
C LEU A 360 -18.57 4.48 16.41
N HIS A 361 -19.41 3.65 15.80
CA HIS A 361 -19.99 2.50 16.49
C HIS A 361 -18.93 1.52 17.00
N LEU A 362 -17.94 1.17 16.16
CA LEU A 362 -16.85 0.27 16.53
C LEU A 362 -15.99 0.82 17.69
N LEU A 363 -15.78 2.13 17.70
CA LEU A 363 -14.91 2.80 18.68
C LEU A 363 -15.60 3.15 20.00
N LEU A 364 -16.88 3.52 19.98
CA LEU A 364 -17.56 4.12 21.13
C LEU A 364 -18.65 3.24 21.75
N GLU A 365 -19.38 2.49 20.94
CA GLU A 365 -20.65 1.86 21.36
C GLU A 365 -20.56 0.34 21.45
N ARG A 366 -19.60 -0.26 20.75
CA ARG A 366 -19.49 -1.71 20.71
C ARG A 366 -19.09 -2.26 22.09
N PRO A 367 -19.74 -3.31 22.60
CA PRO A 367 -19.28 -3.98 23.81
C PRO A 367 -17.83 -4.42 23.64
N LEU A 368 -16.95 -3.93 24.50
CA LEU A 368 -15.59 -4.43 24.57
C LEU A 368 -15.65 -5.90 25.00
N PRO A 369 -14.90 -6.81 24.34
CA PRO A 369 -14.84 -8.18 24.80
C PRO A 369 -14.42 -8.17 26.27
N THR A 370 -15.12 -8.94 27.11
CA THR A 370 -14.67 -9.22 28.47
C THR A 370 -13.31 -9.92 28.35
N ARG A 371 -12.24 -9.18 28.64
CA ARG A 371 -10.86 -9.67 28.58
C ARG A 371 -10.40 -10.13 29.95
#